data_AF-A0A345T6A5-F1
#
_entry.id   AF-A0A345T6A5-F1
#
_cell.length_a   1.000
_cell.length_b   1.000
_cell.length_c   1.000
_cell.angle_alpha   90.00
_cell.angle_beta   90.00
_cell.angle_gamma   90.00
#
_symmetry.space_group_name_H-M   'P 1'
#
loop_
_entity.id
_entity.type
_entity.pdbx_description
1 polymer ?
#
loop_
_entity_poly.entity_id
_entity_poly.type
_entity_poly.pdbx_seq_one_letter_code
_entity_poly.pdbx_strand_id
1 'polypeptide(L)'
;MHTVIRASVPLMETAARRCADLGPADPVAGPLGRYLTAHIEEERHHDAWLLADLALAGGDPAEPLRQLPPPEAARLVGAQFYWVLHHHPVCLLGYIAVLEGHAPAPWLADRLARTTGLPDAAFRTVREHAVLDAGHGADLDALLDRLPLTPEQESWVAVSALHTVAAAVELLRRPDPTVPHAPPGGAP
;
A
#
# COMPACT_ATOMS: atom_id res chain seq x y z
N MET A 1 1.13 6.21 -7.06
CA MET A 1 1.39 5.72 -5.68
C MET A 1 0.75 6.58 -4.61
N HIS A 2 0.90 7.92 -4.62
CA HIS A 2 0.29 8.81 -3.61
C HIS A 2 -1.20 8.51 -3.31
N THR A 3 -2.03 8.27 -4.33
CA THR A 3 -3.46 7.95 -4.17
C THR A 3 -3.74 6.65 -3.42
N VAL A 4 -2.80 5.70 -3.42
CA VAL A 4 -2.88 4.45 -2.64
C VAL A 4 -2.41 4.70 -1.22
N ILE A 5 -1.22 5.31 -1.05
CA ILE A 5 -0.62 5.56 0.27
C ILE A 5 -1.52 6.44 1.15
N ARG A 6 -2.13 7.48 0.58
CA ARG A 6 -3.06 8.35 1.33
C ARG A 6 -4.28 7.62 1.88
N ALA A 7 -4.57 6.41 1.39
CA ALA A 7 -5.70 5.61 1.84
C ALA A 7 -5.31 4.53 2.87
N SER A 8 -4.01 4.24 3.05
CA SER A 8 -3.52 3.21 3.97
C SER A 8 -4.00 3.46 5.40
N VAL A 9 -3.74 4.64 5.96
CA VAL A 9 -4.17 5.00 7.33
C VAL A 9 -5.70 4.94 7.49
N PRO A 10 -6.52 5.62 6.67
CA PRO A 10 -7.99 5.50 6.78
C PRO A 10 -8.53 4.07 6.66
N LEU A 11 -7.90 3.23 5.83
CA LEU A 11 -8.27 1.83 5.67
C LEU A 11 -7.95 1.02 6.94
N MET A 12 -6.75 1.17 7.49
CA MET A 12 -6.37 0.52 8.75
C MET A 12 -7.21 1.01 9.93
N GLU A 13 -7.50 2.30 10.02
CA GLU A 13 -8.41 2.84 11.05
C GLU A 13 -9.81 2.22 10.94
N THR A 14 -10.29 2.00 9.72
CA THR A 14 -11.58 1.35 9.48
C THR A 14 -11.55 -0.11 9.92
N ALA A 15 -10.48 -0.84 9.59
CA ALA A 15 -10.31 -2.22 10.04
C ALA A 15 -10.16 -2.33 11.56
N ALA A 16 -9.42 -1.42 12.21
CA ALA A 16 -9.28 -1.36 13.66
C ALA A 16 -10.63 -1.10 14.35
N ARG A 17 -11.45 -0.18 13.81
CA ARG A 17 -12.84 0.02 14.30
C ARG A 17 -13.68 -1.24 14.16
N ARG A 18 -13.62 -1.92 13.01
CA ARG A 18 -14.34 -3.19 12.80
C ARG A 18 -13.86 -4.30 13.75
N CYS A 19 -12.57 -4.36 14.07
CA CYS A 19 -12.05 -5.25 15.10
C CYS A 19 -12.66 -4.94 16.47
N ALA A 20 -12.78 -3.66 16.83
CA ALA A 20 -13.42 -3.26 18.09
C ALA A 20 -14.91 -3.65 18.14
N ASP A 21 -15.65 -3.49 17.03
CA ASP A 21 -17.06 -3.86 16.92
C ASP A 21 -17.30 -5.37 17.08
N LEU A 22 -16.42 -6.21 16.52
CA LEU A 22 -16.49 -7.68 16.66
C LEU A 22 -16.26 -8.12 18.11
N GLY A 23 -15.45 -7.35 18.84
CA GLY A 23 -15.21 -7.55 20.26
C GLY A 23 -14.47 -8.85 20.59
N PRO A 24 -14.46 -9.26 21.87
CA PRO A 24 -13.65 -10.38 22.35
C PRO A 24 -14.17 -11.76 21.94
N ALA A 25 -15.38 -11.84 21.37
CA ALA A 25 -15.93 -13.09 20.86
C ALA A 25 -15.21 -13.56 19.59
N ASP A 26 -14.60 -12.63 18.85
CA ASP A 26 -13.72 -12.94 17.74
C ASP A 26 -12.26 -12.99 18.24
N PRO A 27 -11.59 -14.16 18.20
CA PRO A 27 -10.25 -14.31 18.75
C PRO A 27 -9.17 -13.64 17.90
N VAL A 28 -9.47 -13.28 16.65
CA VAL A 28 -8.55 -12.59 15.72
C VAL A 28 -8.63 -11.08 15.89
N ALA A 29 -9.82 -10.55 16.14
CA ALA A 29 -10.09 -9.11 16.20
C ALA A 29 -9.20 -8.35 17.19
N GLY A 30 -9.03 -8.88 18.41
CA GLY A 30 -8.24 -8.21 19.46
C GLY A 30 -6.76 -8.00 19.08
N PRO A 31 -6.01 -9.07 18.76
CA PRO A 31 -4.63 -8.95 18.29
C PRO A 31 -4.48 -8.15 16.99
N LEU A 32 -5.36 -8.37 16.02
CA LEU A 32 -5.33 -7.63 14.75
C LEU A 32 -5.52 -6.12 14.95
N GLY A 33 -6.51 -5.71 15.75
CA GLY A 33 -6.75 -4.30 16.05
C GLY A 33 -5.56 -3.60 16.71
N ARG A 34 -4.84 -4.29 17.61
CA ARG A 34 -3.61 -3.76 18.22
C ARG A 34 -2.49 -3.59 17.21
N TYR A 35 -2.27 -4.59 16.36
CA TYR A 35 -1.29 -4.51 15.28
C TYR A 35 -1.58 -3.31 14.37
N LEU A 36 -2.83 -3.19 13.88
CA LEU A 36 -3.23 -2.08 13.02
C LEU A 36 -3.06 -0.72 13.69
N THR A 37 -3.33 -0.61 15.00
CA THR A 37 -3.16 0.65 15.74
C THR A 37 -1.69 1.07 15.82
N ALA A 38 -0.78 0.13 16.08
CA ALA A 38 0.65 0.43 16.05
C ALA A 38 1.10 0.83 14.64
N HIS A 39 0.65 0.08 13.63
CA HIS A 39 0.98 0.32 12.23
C HIS A 39 0.50 1.67 11.70
N ILE A 40 -0.67 2.13 12.14
CA ILE A 40 -1.21 3.46 11.80
C ILE A 40 -0.27 4.59 12.24
N GLU A 41 0.37 4.47 13.40
CA GLU A 41 1.27 5.51 13.89
C GLU A 41 2.56 5.58 13.07
N GLU A 42 3.02 4.44 12.56
CA GLU A 42 4.19 4.35 11.67
C GLU A 42 3.86 4.92 10.27
N GLU A 43 2.71 4.56 9.70
CA GLU A 43 2.31 5.01 8.35
C GLU A 43 1.84 6.47 8.28
N ARG A 44 1.77 7.15 9.42
CA ARG A 44 1.25 8.52 9.48
C ARG A 44 2.18 9.46 8.69
N HIS A 45 1.57 10.28 7.83
CA HIS A 45 2.23 11.29 6.99
C HIS A 45 3.09 10.77 5.83
N HIS A 46 3.17 9.46 5.58
CA HIS A 46 3.87 8.92 4.42
C HIS A 46 3.33 9.47 3.08
N ASP A 47 2.04 9.77 3.00
CA ASP A 47 1.42 10.43 1.85
C ASP A 47 1.95 11.86 1.64
N ALA A 48 2.12 12.63 2.71
CA ALA A 48 2.70 13.96 2.66
C ALA A 48 4.18 13.94 2.22
N TRP A 49 4.93 12.89 2.56
CA TRP A 49 6.31 12.72 2.11
C TRP A 49 6.39 12.56 0.60
N LEU A 50 5.49 11.79 -0.01
CA LEU A 50 5.43 11.67 -1.47
C LEU A 50 5.11 12.99 -2.17
N LEU A 51 4.29 13.86 -1.58
CA LEU A 51 4.01 15.19 -2.13
C LEU A 51 5.25 16.10 -2.04
N ALA A 52 6.02 16.01 -0.96
CA ALA A 52 7.28 16.73 -0.82
C ALA A 52 8.32 16.26 -1.84
N ASP A 53 8.45 14.95 -2.05
CA ASP A 53 9.32 14.35 -3.07
C ASP A 53 8.92 14.83 -4.47
N LEU A 54 7.61 14.87 -4.79
CA LEU A 54 7.10 15.39 -6.06
C LEU A 54 7.48 16.85 -6.28
N ALA A 55 7.39 17.70 -5.26
CA ALA A 55 7.80 19.10 -5.35
C ALA A 55 9.31 19.23 -5.62
N LEU A 56 10.14 18.42 -4.96
CA LEU A 56 11.59 18.37 -5.19
C LEU A 56 11.96 17.82 -6.58
N ALA A 57 11.10 16.98 -7.15
CA ALA A 57 11.20 16.51 -8.53
C ALA A 57 10.72 17.57 -9.56
N GLY A 58 10.24 18.74 -9.11
CA GLY A 58 9.76 19.83 -9.97
C GLY A 58 8.28 19.75 -10.35
N GLY A 59 7.51 18.85 -9.74
CA GLY A 59 6.06 18.73 -9.94
C GLY A 59 5.24 19.64 -9.01
N ASP A 60 3.94 19.80 -9.32
CA ASP A 60 2.99 20.47 -8.43
C ASP A 60 2.44 19.49 -7.37
N PRO A 61 2.74 19.67 -6.07
CA PRO A 61 2.22 18.80 -5.01
C PRO A 61 0.69 18.88 -4.83
N ALA A 62 0.03 19.92 -5.33
CA ALA A 62 -1.42 20.02 -5.29
C ALA A 62 -2.11 19.21 -6.40
N GLU A 63 -1.40 18.87 -7.49
CA GLU A 63 -1.99 18.20 -8.64
C GLU A 63 -2.62 16.83 -8.28
N PRO A 64 -1.95 15.92 -7.53
CA PRO A 64 -2.55 14.64 -7.15
C PRO A 64 -3.79 14.75 -6.26
N LEU A 65 -4.00 15.91 -5.62
CA LEU A 65 -5.15 16.18 -4.76
C LEU A 65 -6.34 16.76 -5.52
N ARG A 66 -6.10 17.40 -6.67
CA ARG A 66 -7.14 17.98 -7.53
C ARG A 66 -7.74 16.98 -8.52
N GLN A 67 -7.05 15.87 -8.78
CA GLN A 67 -7.49 14.85 -9.72
C GLN A 67 -8.31 13.74 -9.05
N LEU A 68 -9.27 13.19 -9.80
CA LEU A 68 -9.91 11.93 -9.45
C LEU A 68 -8.85 10.80 -9.49
N PRO A 69 -8.70 9.99 -8.43
CA PRO A 69 -7.79 8.84 -8.47
C PRO A 69 -8.14 7.89 -9.62
N PRO A 70 -7.15 7.21 -10.21
CA PRO A 70 -7.41 6.20 -11.24
C PRO A 70 -8.38 5.13 -10.75
N PRO A 71 -9.22 4.57 -11.65
CA PRO A 71 -10.04 3.39 -11.34
C PRO A 71 -9.24 2.22 -10.77
N GLU A 72 -7.97 2.06 -11.17
CA GLU A 72 -7.07 1.03 -10.65
C GLU A 72 -6.78 1.21 -9.16
N ALA A 73 -6.56 2.46 -8.71
CA ALA A 73 -6.37 2.73 -7.29
C ALA A 73 -7.67 2.46 -6.50
N ALA A 74 -8.82 2.81 -7.06
CA ALA A 74 -10.12 2.51 -6.45
C ALA A 74 -10.40 0.99 -6.40
N ARG A 75 -9.99 0.22 -7.41
CA ARG A 75 -10.11 -1.25 -7.45
C ARG A 75 -9.21 -1.92 -6.42
N LEU A 76 -7.99 -1.42 -6.27
CA LEU A 76 -7.01 -1.89 -5.30
C LEU A 76 -7.49 -1.63 -3.86
N VAL A 77 -7.72 -0.36 -3.52
CA VAL A 77 -8.03 0.09 -2.16
C VAL A 77 -9.49 -0.19 -1.80
N GLY A 78 -10.43 0.05 -2.72
CA GLY A 78 -11.86 -0.07 -2.48
C GLY A 78 -12.31 -1.51 -2.19
N ALA A 79 -11.66 -2.51 -2.80
CA ALA A 79 -11.92 -3.91 -2.46
C ALA A 79 -11.61 -4.22 -1.00
N GLN A 80 -10.53 -3.63 -0.45
CA GLN A 80 -10.15 -3.83 0.95
C GLN A 80 -11.18 -3.21 1.90
N PHE A 81 -11.62 -1.99 1.62
CA PHE A 81 -12.74 -1.38 2.37
C PHE A 81 -13.98 -2.27 2.32
N TYR A 82 -14.32 -2.81 1.15
CA TYR A 82 -15.49 -3.67 0.99
C TYR A 82 -15.39 -4.91 1.87
N TRP A 83 -14.27 -5.65 1.84
CA TRP A 83 -14.11 -6.84 2.67
C TRP A 83 -14.03 -6.53 4.17
N VAL A 84 -13.36 -5.45 4.56
CA VAL A 84 -13.30 -5.01 5.96
C VAL A 84 -14.70 -4.69 6.51
N LEU A 85 -15.52 -3.97 5.73
CA LEU A 85 -16.83 -3.51 6.18
C LEU A 85 -17.91 -4.61 6.08
N HIS A 86 -17.87 -5.43 5.04
CA HIS A 86 -18.94 -6.38 4.70
C HIS A 86 -18.60 -7.84 4.98
N HIS A 87 -17.37 -8.14 5.38
CA HIS A 87 -16.97 -9.51 5.68
C HIS A 87 -16.16 -9.62 6.98
N HIS A 88 -14.83 -9.48 6.92
CA HIS A 88 -13.98 -9.58 8.10
C HIS A 88 -12.70 -8.75 7.94
N PRO A 89 -12.23 -8.03 8.98
CA PRO A 89 -11.03 -7.19 8.89
C PRO A 89 -9.74 -7.98 8.61
N VAL A 90 -9.69 -9.28 8.89
CA VAL A 90 -8.51 -10.14 8.60
C VAL A 90 -8.12 -10.13 7.13
N CYS A 91 -9.08 -9.91 6.21
CA CYS A 91 -8.79 -9.80 4.78
C CYS A 91 -7.74 -8.74 4.48
N LEU A 92 -7.64 -7.68 5.30
CA LEU A 92 -6.67 -6.61 5.12
C LEU A 92 -5.21 -7.11 5.22
N LEU A 93 -4.94 -8.21 5.94
CA LEU A 93 -3.59 -8.76 6.05
C LEU A 93 -3.03 -9.19 4.69
N GLY A 94 -3.87 -9.63 3.75
CA GLY A 94 -3.43 -9.97 2.40
C GLY A 94 -2.93 -8.75 1.63
N TYR A 95 -3.56 -7.59 1.82
CA TYR A 95 -3.15 -6.32 1.22
C TYR A 95 -1.82 -5.84 1.83
N ILE A 96 -1.71 -5.86 3.15
CA ILE A 96 -0.50 -5.47 3.90
C ILE A 96 0.67 -6.36 3.48
N ALA A 97 0.48 -7.68 3.43
CA ALA A 97 1.52 -8.64 3.01
C ALA A 97 2.13 -8.32 1.64
N VAL A 98 1.31 -7.88 0.69
CA VAL A 98 1.77 -7.60 -0.68
C VAL A 98 2.48 -6.25 -0.77
N LEU A 99 1.97 -5.22 -0.08
CA LEU A 99 2.53 -3.88 -0.19
C LEU A 99 3.75 -3.64 0.69
N GLU A 100 3.83 -4.29 1.84
CA GLU A 100 4.83 -4.01 2.87
C GLU A 100 5.73 -5.22 3.16
N GLY A 101 5.35 -6.41 2.72
CA GLY A 101 6.19 -7.62 2.89
C GLY A 101 7.52 -7.57 2.13
N HIS A 102 7.72 -6.57 1.26
CA HIS A 102 8.94 -6.41 0.48
C HIS A 102 9.38 -4.94 0.41
N ALA A 103 10.22 -4.55 1.37
CA ALA A 103 10.87 -3.24 1.39
C ALA A 103 11.56 -2.91 0.05
N PRO A 104 11.54 -1.65 -0.39
CA PRO A 104 12.39 -1.21 -1.49
C PRO A 104 13.85 -1.57 -1.23
N ALA A 105 14.55 -2.03 -2.27
CA ALA A 105 15.97 -2.34 -2.11
C ALA A 105 16.76 -1.06 -1.71
N PRO A 106 17.72 -1.11 -0.76
CA PRO A 106 18.43 0.08 -0.28
C PRO A 106 19.13 0.90 -1.38
N TRP A 107 19.53 0.25 -2.47
CA TRP A 107 20.18 0.89 -3.62
C TRP A 107 19.21 1.60 -4.59
N LEU A 108 17.90 1.43 -4.43
CA LEU A 108 16.91 1.88 -5.41
C LEU A 108 16.87 3.41 -5.52
N ALA A 109 16.84 4.12 -4.39
CA ALA A 109 16.80 5.59 -4.37
C ALA A 109 18.01 6.19 -5.13
N ASP A 110 19.22 5.70 -4.85
CA ASP A 110 20.44 6.17 -5.52
C ASP A 110 20.42 5.86 -7.03
N ARG A 111 19.89 4.70 -7.41
CA ARG A 111 19.73 4.33 -8.82
C ARG A 111 18.74 5.26 -9.53
N LEU A 112 17.62 5.58 -8.90
CA LEU A 112 16.60 6.47 -9.46
C LEU A 112 17.15 7.89 -9.66
N ALA A 113 17.86 8.43 -8.67
CA ALA A 113 18.50 9.75 -8.77
C ALA A 113 19.50 9.81 -9.94
N ARG A 114 20.41 8.82 -10.03
CA ARG A 114 21.38 8.76 -11.15
C ARG A 114 20.72 8.63 -12.52
N THR A 115 19.63 7.87 -12.61
CA THR A 115 18.99 7.57 -13.90
C THR A 115 18.12 8.73 -14.39
N THR A 116 17.46 9.44 -13.47
CA THR A 116 16.56 10.55 -13.81
C THR A 116 17.25 11.91 -13.82
N GLY A 117 18.39 12.05 -13.14
CA GLY A 117 19.06 13.33 -12.93
C GLY A 117 18.36 14.25 -11.91
N LEU A 118 17.32 13.75 -11.23
CA LEU A 118 16.63 14.49 -10.17
C LEU A 118 17.47 14.52 -8.88
N PRO A 119 17.28 15.54 -8.01
CA PRO A 119 18.00 15.63 -6.75
C PRO A 119 17.77 14.40 -5.86
N ASP A 120 18.79 13.95 -5.12
CA ASP A 120 18.67 12.83 -4.18
C ASP A 120 17.54 13.03 -3.16
N ALA A 121 17.30 14.29 -2.78
CA ALA A 121 16.24 14.67 -1.85
C ALA A 121 14.82 14.37 -2.38
N ALA A 122 14.63 14.23 -3.70
CA ALA A 122 13.36 13.87 -4.31
C ALA A 122 13.02 12.37 -4.18
N PHE A 123 13.91 11.58 -3.60
CA PHE A 123 13.73 10.14 -3.37
C PHE A 123 13.74 9.79 -1.88
N ARG A 124 13.40 10.75 -1.01
CA ARG A 124 13.40 10.55 0.43
C ARG A 124 12.46 9.42 0.83
N THR A 125 11.23 9.41 0.33
CA THR A 125 10.23 8.39 0.70
C THR A 125 10.72 6.98 0.38
N VAL A 126 11.25 6.77 -0.84
CA VAL A 126 11.80 5.46 -1.25
C VAL A 126 12.96 5.03 -0.34
N ARG A 127 13.80 5.97 0.08
CA ARG A 127 14.94 5.71 0.95
C ARG A 127 14.52 5.38 2.38
N GLU A 128 13.60 6.16 2.94
CA GLU A 128 13.08 5.94 4.29
C GLU A 128 12.31 4.62 4.35
N HIS A 129 11.47 4.30 3.36
CA HIS A 129 10.80 2.98 3.26
C HIS A 129 11.79 1.81 3.13
N ALA A 130 12.90 1.98 2.42
CA ALA A 130 13.93 0.93 2.38
C ALA A 130 14.55 0.62 3.75
N VAL A 131 14.52 1.58 4.69
CA VAL A 131 15.06 1.44 6.05
C VAL A 131 13.97 0.99 7.04
N LEU A 132 12.79 1.59 6.96
CA LEU A 132 11.66 1.34 7.86
C LEU A 132 11.01 -0.03 7.59
N ASP A 133 10.76 -0.37 6.33
CA ASP A 133 9.99 -1.55 5.95
C ASP A 133 10.79 -2.86 6.12
N ALA A 134 12.08 -2.78 6.46
CA ALA A 134 12.90 -3.97 6.74
C ALA A 134 12.37 -4.78 7.95
N GLY A 135 11.58 -4.15 8.83
CA GLY A 135 10.93 -4.81 9.97
C GLY A 135 9.50 -5.30 9.71
N HIS A 136 8.74 -4.62 8.84
CA HIS A 136 7.30 -4.85 8.67
C HIS A 136 6.94 -6.27 8.23
N GLY A 137 7.72 -6.85 7.31
CA GLY A 137 7.52 -8.24 6.89
C GLY A 137 7.65 -9.22 8.06
N ALA A 138 8.66 -9.05 8.90
CA ALA A 138 8.88 -9.93 10.06
C ALA A 138 7.79 -9.74 11.14
N ASP A 139 7.32 -8.52 11.35
CA ASP A 139 6.23 -8.23 12.30
C ASP A 139 4.91 -8.83 11.82
N LEU A 140 4.65 -8.79 10.51
CA LEU A 140 3.48 -9.41 9.90
C LEU A 140 3.54 -10.94 9.99
N ASP A 141 4.68 -11.55 9.66
CA ASP A 141 4.88 -13.00 9.80
C ASP A 141 4.63 -13.44 11.25
N ALA A 142 5.23 -12.71 12.20
CA ALA A 142 5.04 -12.98 13.61
C ALA A 142 3.60 -12.76 14.08
N LEU A 143 2.83 -11.86 13.44
CA LEU A 143 1.40 -11.72 13.69
C LEU A 143 0.63 -12.93 13.18
N LEU A 144 0.83 -13.31 11.92
CA LEU A 144 0.16 -14.43 11.26
C LEU A 144 0.37 -15.74 12.04
N ASP A 145 1.60 -16.00 12.49
CA ASP A 145 1.95 -17.16 13.31
C ASP A 145 1.21 -17.22 14.67
N ARG A 146 0.82 -16.07 15.21
CA ARG A 146 0.13 -15.97 16.51
C ARG A 146 -1.39 -15.93 16.40
N LEU A 147 -1.93 -15.53 15.25
CA LEU A 147 -3.37 -15.43 15.06
C LEU A 147 -3.98 -16.83 14.97
N PRO A 148 -5.09 -17.12 15.67
CA PRO A 148 -5.77 -18.40 15.59
C PRO A 148 -6.67 -18.45 14.34
N LEU A 149 -6.06 -18.33 13.15
CA LEU A 149 -6.78 -18.32 11.89
C LEU A 149 -7.40 -19.68 11.61
N THR A 150 -8.65 -19.68 11.16
CA THR A 150 -9.24 -20.88 10.54
C THR A 150 -8.71 -21.04 9.11
N PRO A 151 -8.77 -22.25 8.52
CA PRO A 151 -8.42 -22.44 7.11
C PRO A 151 -9.23 -21.56 6.15
N GLU A 152 -10.44 -21.19 6.57
CA GLU A 152 -11.30 -20.27 5.82
C GLU A 152 -10.74 -18.83 5.85
N GLN A 153 -10.33 -18.36 7.03
CA GLN A 153 -9.69 -17.04 7.19
C GLN A 153 -8.36 -16.95 6.44
N GLU A 154 -7.54 -18.00 6.46
CA GLU A 154 -6.32 -18.09 5.65
C GLU A 154 -6.64 -17.94 4.15
N SER A 155 -7.71 -18.59 3.69
CA SER A 155 -8.17 -18.48 2.30
C SER A 155 -8.62 -17.06 1.95
N TRP A 156 -9.29 -16.35 2.87
CA TRP A 156 -9.67 -14.94 2.67
C TRP A 156 -8.46 -14.01 2.57
N VAL A 157 -7.45 -14.22 3.41
CA VAL A 157 -6.18 -13.50 3.35
C VAL A 157 -5.49 -13.76 2.01
N ALA A 158 -5.43 -15.01 1.56
CA ALA A 158 -4.83 -15.38 0.28
C ALA A 158 -5.58 -14.75 -0.92
N VAL A 159 -6.91 -14.77 -0.93
CA VAL A 159 -7.72 -14.11 -1.97
C VAL A 159 -7.46 -12.61 -2.00
N SER A 160 -7.41 -11.97 -0.83
CA SER A 160 -7.09 -10.55 -0.73
C SER A 160 -5.69 -10.24 -1.26
N ALA A 161 -4.68 -11.06 -0.94
CA ALA A 161 -3.32 -10.92 -1.45
C ALA A 161 -3.27 -11.05 -2.98
N LEU A 162 -3.89 -12.09 -3.54
CA LEU A 162 -3.92 -12.31 -5.00
C LEU A 162 -4.63 -11.16 -5.74
N HIS A 163 -5.75 -10.66 -5.19
CA HIS A 163 -6.42 -9.47 -5.73
C HIS A 163 -5.51 -8.24 -5.67
N THR A 164 -4.81 -8.05 -4.55
CA THR A 164 -3.89 -6.93 -4.34
C THR A 164 -2.76 -6.96 -5.36
N VAL A 165 -2.13 -8.13 -5.59
CA VAL A 165 -1.09 -8.29 -6.61
C VAL A 165 -1.64 -7.93 -8.00
N ALA A 166 -2.78 -8.50 -8.39
CA ALA A 166 -3.37 -8.24 -9.70
C ALA A 166 -3.67 -6.75 -9.91
N ALA A 167 -4.35 -6.11 -8.95
CA ALA A 167 -4.70 -4.70 -9.03
C ALA A 167 -3.48 -3.76 -8.96
N ALA A 168 -2.45 -4.12 -8.18
CA ALA A 168 -1.20 -3.35 -8.12
C ALA A 168 -0.44 -3.42 -9.45
N VAL A 169 -0.37 -4.59 -10.09
CA VAL A 169 0.23 -4.74 -11.43
C VAL A 169 -0.51 -3.89 -12.46
N GLU A 170 -1.84 -3.88 -12.46
CA GLU A 170 -2.64 -3.03 -13.34
C GLU A 170 -2.35 -1.53 -13.11
N LEU A 171 -2.27 -1.11 -11.84
CA LEU A 171 -1.96 0.26 -11.47
C LEU A 171 -0.57 0.69 -11.96
N LEU A 172 0.43 -0.17 -11.81
CA LEU A 172 1.82 0.11 -12.22
C LEU A 172 2.01 0.08 -13.74
N ARG A 173 1.20 -0.71 -14.46
CA ARG A 173 1.23 -0.78 -15.93
C ARG A 173 0.46 0.36 -16.60
N ARG A 174 -0.17 1.25 -15.82
CA ARG A 174 -0.94 2.35 -16.36
C ARG A 174 -0.03 3.22 -17.24
N PRO A 175 -0.37 3.42 -18.53
CA PRO A 175 0.41 4.28 -19.41
C PRO A 175 0.39 5.72 -18.89
N ASP A 176 1.54 6.39 -18.98
CA ASP A 176 1.63 7.82 -18.69
C ASP A 176 0.88 8.59 -19.80
N PRO A 177 -0.23 9.29 -19.49
CA PRO A 177 -0.97 10.03 -20.50
C PRO A 177 -0.15 11.16 -21.14
N THR A 178 1.00 11.52 -20.57
CA THR A 178 1.88 12.59 -21.05
C THR A 178 3.04 12.09 -21.92
N VAL A 179 3.29 10.77 -21.96
CA VAL A 179 4.33 10.17 -22.80
C VAL A 179 3.68 9.64 -24.09
N PRO A 180 4.02 10.19 -25.28
CA PRO A 180 3.48 9.68 -26.53
C PRO A 180 3.87 8.21 -26.72
N HIS A 181 2.88 7.31 -26.76
CA HIS A 181 3.12 5.94 -27.18
C HIS A 181 3.28 5.91 -28.70
N ALA A 182 4.47 5.55 -29.17
CA ALA A 182 4.68 5.24 -30.58
C ALA A 182 3.71 4.10 -30.97
N PRO A 183 2.99 4.20 -32.10
CA PRO A 183 2.15 3.11 -32.57
C PRO A 183 3.01 1.86 -32.76
N PRO A 184 2.49 0.65 -32.47
CA PRO A 184 3.24 -0.58 -32.71
C PRO A 184 3.63 -0.61 -34.19
N GLY A 185 4.95 -0.72 -34.43
CA GLY A 185 5.56 -0.50 -35.73
C GLY A 185 4.86 -1.26 -36.84
N GLY A 186 4.41 -0.53 -37.86
CA GLY A 186 4.21 -1.11 -39.18
C GLY A 186 5.56 -1.60 -39.68
N ALA A 187 5.69 -2.92 -39.85
CA ALA A 187 6.81 -3.48 -40.60
C ALA A 187 6.70 -3.07 -42.08
N PRO A 188 7.84 -2.88 -42.76
CA PRO A 188 7.89 -2.51 -44.18
C PRO A 188 7.35 -3.61 -45.12
#